data_AF-A0AAQ3JXJ9-F1
#
_entry.id   AF-A0AAQ3JXJ9-F1
#
_cell.length_a   1.000
_cell.length_b   1.000
_cell.length_c   1.000
_cell.angle_alpha   90.00
_cell.angle_beta   90.00
_cell.angle_gamma   90.00
#
_symmetry.space_group_name_H-M   'P 1'
#
loop_
_entity.id
_entity.type
_entity.pdbx_description
1 polymer ?
#
loop_
_entity_poly.entity_id
_entity_poly.type
_entity_poly.pdbx_seq_one_letter_code
_entity_poly.pdbx_strand_id
1 'polypeptide(L)'
;MVCFDAFSYEPAWKIIDDKWEVQLHRPLHVAAYFLNPQLHYSSNFRADREITRGLYKVMDILLDDEERDKVDLQLEEFKHARGLFGFQSAKSMRLKKTPTC
;
A
#
# COMPACT_ATOMS: atom_id res chain seq x y z
N MET A 1 22.51 15.64 33.01
CA MET A 1 22.08 14.28 32.64
C MET A 1 20.63 14.15 33.05
N VAL A 2 19.70 14.42 32.12
CA VAL A 2 18.26 14.24 32.36
C VAL A 2 17.92 12.91 31.69
N CYS A 3 17.56 11.93 32.50
CA CYS A 3 17.12 10.61 32.04
C CYS A 3 15.83 10.80 31.23
N PHE A 4 15.84 10.34 29.99
CA PHE A 4 14.67 10.29 29.12
C PHE A 4 13.81 9.10 29.59
N ASP A 5 12.82 9.36 30.45
CA ASP A 5 11.97 8.31 31.00
C ASP A 5 11.02 7.76 29.90
N ALA A 6 11.41 6.63 29.30
CA ALA A 6 10.63 5.89 28.32
C ALA A 6 9.24 5.42 28.85
N PHE A 7 9.03 5.39 30.17
CA PHE A 7 7.78 4.97 30.81
C PHE A 7 6.63 5.98 30.72
N SER A 8 6.90 7.27 30.45
CA SER A 8 5.85 8.31 30.49
C SER A 8 4.97 8.33 29.23
N TYR A 9 5.47 7.78 28.12
CA TYR A 9 4.79 7.85 26.82
C TYR A 9 4.05 6.58 26.43
N GLU A 10 4.15 5.48 27.17
CA GLU A 10 3.47 4.21 26.86
C GLU A 10 1.97 4.36 26.56
N PRO A 11 1.19 5.13 27.36
CA PRO A 11 -0.23 5.32 27.09
C PRO A 11 -0.48 6.09 25.78
N ALA A 12 0.36 7.09 25.49
CA ALA A 12 0.25 7.88 24.28
C ALA A 12 0.66 7.07 23.04
N TRP A 13 1.74 6.29 23.15
CA TRP A 13 2.17 5.35 22.11
C TRP A 13 1.10 4.31 21.82
N LYS A 14 0.48 3.72 22.84
CA LYS A 14 -0.61 2.75 22.66
C LYS A 14 -1.81 3.36 21.92
N ILE A 15 -2.17 4.61 22.21
CA ILE A 15 -3.25 5.31 21.49
C ILE A 15 -2.87 5.56 20.02
N ILE A 16 -1.61 5.90 19.75
CA ILE A 16 -1.10 6.08 18.39
C ILE A 16 -1.10 4.76 17.64
N ASP A 17 -0.55 3.70 18.23
CA ASP A 17 -0.51 2.35 17.66
C ASP A 17 -1.92 1.83 17.38
N ASP A 18 -2.84 1.94 18.34
CA ASP A 18 -4.23 1.51 18.17
C ASP A 18 -4.91 2.27 17.02
N LYS A 19 -4.63 3.57 16.87
CA LYS A 19 -5.14 4.35 15.74
C LYS A 19 -4.48 3.95 14.43
N TRP A 20 -3.18 3.70 14.43
CA TRP A 20 -2.43 3.32 13.24
C TRP A 20 -2.86 1.94 12.74
N GLU A 21 -2.98 0.95 13.64
CA GLU A 21 -3.48 -0.39 13.33
C GLU A 21 -4.88 -0.35 12.69
N VAL A 22 -5.78 0.44 13.27
CA VAL A 22 -7.18 0.53 12.81
C VAL A 22 -7.31 1.38 11.54
N GLN A 23 -6.55 2.47 11.41
CA GLN A 23 -6.78 3.48 10.36
C GLN A 23 -5.85 3.35 9.16
N LEU A 24 -4.58 2.98 9.34
CA LEU A 24 -3.57 3.05 8.29
C LEU A 24 -2.92 1.70 8.00
N HIS A 25 -2.54 0.92 9.01
CA HIS A 25 -1.80 -0.33 8.85
C HIS A 25 -2.61 -1.37 8.07
N ARG A 26 -3.89 -1.55 8.43
CA ARG A 26 -4.78 -2.45 7.68
C ARG A 26 -4.99 -1.98 6.23
N PRO A 27 -5.34 -0.70 5.95
CA PRO A 27 -5.40 -0.22 4.57
C PRO A 27 -4.07 -0.31 3.81
N LEU A 28 -2.93 -0.12 4.48
CA LEU A 28 -1.62 -0.22 3.86
C LEU A 28 -1.29 -1.66 3.47
N HIS A 29 -1.59 -2.65 4.32
CA HIS A 29 -1.48 -4.07 3.94
C HIS A 29 -2.35 -4.41 2.73
N VAL A 30 -3.57 -3.86 2.68
CA VAL A 30 -4.47 -4.02 1.55
C VAL A 30 -3.92 -3.37 0.28
N ALA A 31 -3.42 -2.14 0.37
CA ALA A 31 -2.80 -1.44 -0.75
C ALA A 31 -1.53 -2.16 -1.23
N ALA A 32 -0.70 -2.64 -0.31
CA ALA A 32 0.49 -3.45 -0.61
C ALA A 32 0.12 -4.76 -1.31
N TYR A 33 -0.91 -5.46 -0.84
CA TYR A 33 -1.45 -6.65 -1.52
C TYR A 33 -1.90 -6.32 -2.95
N PHE A 34 -2.66 -5.24 -3.13
CA PHE A 34 -3.15 -4.82 -4.43
C PHE A 34 -2.01 -4.44 -5.39
N LEU A 35 -1.02 -3.69 -4.91
CA LEU A 35 0.08 -3.14 -5.70
C LEU A 35 1.25 -4.11 -5.91
N ASN A 36 1.27 -5.24 -5.20
CA ASN A 36 2.32 -6.24 -5.36
C ASN A 36 2.20 -6.92 -6.74
N PRO A 37 3.16 -6.72 -7.68
CA PRO A 37 3.06 -7.29 -9.02
C PRO A 37 3.05 -8.82 -9.03
N GLN A 38 3.69 -9.48 -8.06
CA GLN A 38 3.66 -10.94 -7.96
C GLN A 38 2.26 -11.46 -7.68
N LEU A 39 1.57 -10.80 -6.76
CA LEU A 39 0.22 -11.19 -6.36
C LEU A 39 -0.81 -10.71 -7.37
N HIS A 40 -0.75 -9.44 -7.77
CA HIS A 40 -1.70 -8.79 -8.68
C HIS A 40 -1.85 -9.51 -10.02
N TYR A 41 -0.75 -9.91 -10.64
CA TYR A 41 -0.78 -10.59 -11.93
C TYR A 41 -0.83 -12.12 -11.83
N SER A 42 -1.01 -12.67 -10.63
CA SER A 42 -1.23 -14.11 -10.45
C SER A 42 -2.67 -14.49 -10.81
N SER A 43 -2.88 -15.75 -11.20
CA SER A 43 -4.24 -16.28 -11.46
C SER A 43 -5.14 -16.27 -10.23
N ASN A 44 -4.58 -16.15 -9.03
CA ASN A 44 -5.28 -16.23 -7.75
C ASN A 44 -5.61 -14.84 -7.18
N PHE A 45 -5.24 -13.77 -7.87
CA PHE A 45 -5.51 -12.42 -7.41
C PHE A 45 -7.01 -12.16 -7.29
N ARG A 46 -7.41 -11.51 -6.19
CA ARG A 46 -8.78 -11.07 -5.97
C ARG A 46 -8.78 -9.65 -5.43
N ALA A 47 -9.30 -8.72 -6.23
CA ALA A 47 -9.61 -7.37 -5.79
C ALA A 47 -11.11 -7.29 -5.49
N ASP A 48 -11.52 -7.70 -4.30
CA ASP A 48 -12.88 -7.48 -3.83
C ASP A 48 -13.09 -6.03 -3.36
N ARG A 49 -14.31 -5.72 -2.94
CA ARG A 49 -14.69 -4.37 -2.48
C ARG A 49 -13.86 -3.92 -1.28
N GLU A 50 -13.44 -4.83 -0.40
CA GLU A 50 -12.63 -4.47 0.76
C GLU A 50 -11.23 -4.05 0.31
N ILE A 51 -10.65 -4.79 -0.63
CA ILE A 51 -9.33 -4.49 -1.18
C ILE A 51 -9.33 -3.14 -1.89
N THR A 52 -10.32 -2.90 -2.76
CA THR A 52 -10.44 -1.62 -3.47
C THR A 52 -10.64 -0.46 -2.50
N ARG A 53 -11.51 -0.62 -1.49
CA ARG A 53 -11.75 0.43 -0.49
C ARG A 53 -10.50 0.72 0.34
N GLY A 54 -9.74 -0.30 0.71
CA GLY A 54 -8.49 -0.12 1.46
C GLY A 54 -7.45 0.66 0.65
N LEU A 55 -7.31 0.36 -0.64
CA LEU A 55 -6.43 1.12 -1.54
C LEU A 55 -6.82 2.60 -1.61
N TYR A 56 -8.08 2.90 -1.89
CA TYR A 56 -8.56 4.29 -1.97
C TYR A 56 -8.44 5.02 -0.64
N LYS A 57 -8.65 4.33 0.49
CA LYS A 57 -8.43 4.93 1.82
C LYS A 57 -6.96 5.32 2.05
N VAL A 58 -6.00 4.53 1.55
CA VAL A 58 -4.58 4.90 1.61
C VAL A 58 -4.31 6.12 0.74
N MET A 59 -4.85 6.15 -0.48
CA MET A 59 -4.73 7.30 -1.38
C MET A 59 -5.30 8.57 -0.74
N ASP A 60 -6.47 8.48 -0.09
CA ASP A 60 -7.10 9.61 0.59
C ASP A 60 -6.26 10.20 1.74
N ILE A 61 -5.41 9.37 2.36
CA ILE A 61 -4.55 9.80 3.46
C ILE A 61 -3.23 10.38 2.93
N LEU A 62 -2.70 9.84 1.82
CA LEU A 62 -1.34 10.11 1.37
C LEU A 62 -1.24 11.12 0.23
N LEU A 63 -2.29 11.31 -0.55
CA LEU A 63 -2.25 12.08 -1.80
C LEU A 63 -3.17 13.30 -1.74
N ASP A 64 -2.75 14.38 -2.38
CA ASP A 64 -3.67 15.47 -2.72
C ASP A 64 -4.53 15.14 -3.96
N ASP A 65 -5.45 16.05 -4.32
CA ASP A 65 -6.39 15.83 -5.41
C ASP A 65 -5.69 15.72 -6.79
N GLU A 66 -4.62 16.49 -7.04
CA GLU A 66 -3.91 16.45 -8.32
C GLU A 66 -3.06 15.16 -8.44
N GLU A 67 -2.47 14.72 -7.34
CA GLU A 67 -1.75 13.45 -7.24
C GLU A 67 -2.71 12.27 -7.41
N ARG A 68 -3.92 12.34 -6.83
CA ARG A 68 -4.92 11.26 -6.91
C ARG A 68 -5.31 10.95 -8.36
N ASP A 69 -5.57 11.96 -9.18
CA ASP A 69 -5.92 11.78 -10.59
C ASP A 69 -4.78 11.10 -11.39
N LYS A 70 -3.54 11.50 -11.12
CA LYS A 70 -2.35 10.89 -11.76
C LYS A 70 -2.18 9.43 -11.35
N VAL A 71 -2.33 9.14 -10.06
CA VAL A 71 -2.21 7.78 -9.52
C VAL A 71 -3.34 6.89 -10.04
N ASP A 72 -4.57 7.39 -10.17
CA ASP A 72 -5.68 6.62 -10.74
C ASP A 72 -5.40 6.19 -12.20
N LEU A 73 -4.84 7.09 -13.02
CA LEU A 73 -4.40 6.75 -14.38
C LEU A 73 -3.29 5.68 -14.37
N GLN A 74 -2.30 5.82 -13.48
CA GLN A 74 -1.23 4.83 -13.33
C GLN A 74 -1.74 3.48 -12.82
N LEU A 75 -2.77 3.46 -11.97
CA LEU A 75 -3.42 2.24 -11.50
C LEU A 75 -4.08 1.50 -12.65
N GLU A 76 -4.70 2.19 -13.61
CA GLU A 76 -5.24 1.57 -14.82
C GLU A 76 -4.15 0.99 -15.73
N GLU A 77 -3.00 1.64 -15.84
CA GLU A 77 -1.85 1.06 -16.54
C GLU A 77 -1.31 -0.17 -15.82
N PHE A 78 -1.21 -0.11 -14.49
CA PHE A 78 -0.77 -1.21 -13.64
C PHE A 78 -1.72 -2.40 -13.78
N LYS A 79 -3.03 -2.25 -13.57
CA LYS A 79 -4.02 -3.33 -13.66
C LYS A 79 -3.91 -4.12 -14.97
N HIS A 80 -3.69 -3.41 -16.07
CA HIS A 80 -3.64 -3.98 -17.40
C HIS A 80 -2.23 -4.32 -17.90
N ALA A 81 -1.20 -4.13 -17.08
CA ALA A 81 0.19 -4.27 -17.49
C ALA A 81 0.50 -3.51 -18.80
N ARG A 82 0.09 -2.23 -18.84
CA ARG A 82 0.34 -1.29 -19.94
C ARG A 82 1.42 -0.28 -19.54
N GLY A 83 1.78 0.59 -20.47
CA GLY A 83 2.83 1.60 -20.27
C GLY A 83 4.14 0.94 -19.81
N LEU A 84 4.75 1.52 -18.77
CA LEU A 84 5.99 1.01 -18.19
C LEU A 84 5.84 -0.41 -17.61
N PHE A 85 4.65 -0.77 -17.10
CA PHE A 85 4.38 -2.09 -16.52
C PHE A 85 4.24 -3.20 -17.57
N GLY A 86 4.09 -2.81 -18.85
CA GLY A 86 3.95 -3.71 -19.98
C GLY A 86 5.25 -4.22 -20.59
N PHE A 87 6.38 -3.57 -20.30
CA PHE A 87 7.69 -3.98 -20.81
C PHE A 87 8.05 -5.39 -20.37
N GLN A 88 8.74 -6.13 -21.23
CA GLN A 88 9.20 -7.48 -20.93
C GLN A 88 10.16 -7.52 -19.74
N SER A 89 10.98 -6.48 -19.58
CA SER A 89 11.84 -6.28 -18.41
C SER A 89 11.02 -6.13 -17.12
N ALA A 90 9.91 -5.40 -17.12
CA ALA A 90 9.02 -5.30 -15.95
C ALA A 90 8.33 -6.65 -15.66
N LYS A 91 7.82 -7.32 -16.69
CA LYS A 91 7.13 -8.62 -16.57
C LYS A 91 8.02 -9.72 -16.02
N SER A 92 9.23 -9.87 -16.55
CA SER A 92 10.17 -10.91 -16.14
C SER A 92 10.76 -10.70 -14.73
N MET A 93 10.54 -9.53 -14.14
CA MET A 93 11.04 -9.17 -12.80
C MET A 93 10.02 -9.37 -11.69
N ARG A 94 8.73 -9.57 -12.04
CA ARG A 94 7.64 -9.77 -11.08
C ARG A 94 8.04 -10.81 -10.04
N LEU A 95 8.38 -12.02 -10.48
CA LEU A 95 8.71 -13.15 -9.60
C LEU A 95 10.15 -13.15 -9.05
N LYS A 96 11.00 -12.24 -9.51
CA LYS A 96 12.42 -12.18 -9.11
C LYS A 96 12.68 -11.22 -7.95
N LYS A 97 11.81 -10.23 -7.78
CA LYS A 97 11.90 -9.25 -6.70
C LYS A 97 10.82 -9.57 -5.69
N THR A 98 11.19 -10.30 -4.64
CA THR A 98 10.35 -10.39 -3.44
C THR A 98 10.21 -9.00 -2.84
N PRO A 99 8.98 -8.54 -2.53
CA PRO A 99 8.84 -7.35 -1.71
C PRO A 99 9.44 -7.66 -0.34
N THR A 100 10.49 -6.94 0.04
CA THR A 100 10.95 -6.92 1.42
C THR A 100 9.86 -6.29 2.26
N CYS A 101 9.38 -7.05 3.25
CA CYS A 101 8.66 -6.51 4.40
C CYS A 101 9.57 -5.59 5.21
#